data_AF-A0A452XN84-F1
#
_entry.id   AF-A0A452XN84-F1
#
_cell.length_a   1.000
_cell.length_b   1.000
_cell.length_c   1.000
_cell.angle_alpha   90.00
_cell.angle_beta   90.00
_cell.angle_gamma   90.00
#
_symmetry.space_group_name_H-M   'P 1'
#
loop_
_entity.id
_entity.type
_entity.pdbx_description
1 polymer ?
#
loop_
_entity_poly.entity_id
_entity_poly.type
_entity_poly.pdbx_seq_one_letter_code
_entity_poly.pdbx_strand_id
1 'polypeptide(L)'
;TGFFGCFGSDVDAIDYYKSEIEKIGKEEAEEHKKVMKDPKSIMPAAFVSFRSRWGAAVAAQTQQTSNPTVWLTEWAPEPRDVYWNNLSIPFVSLTVRRLIIGVAFFFLNFFYVIPIAFVQTLANLEGIEKALPFLEPFIETPSIKSFIQGFLPGLALKIFLILLPTILMFMSQFEGLVSQSSLERRTASKYFIFLFFNVFLGSIVTGSALEQLNTYLHQSANDIPRVIGVAIPMKATFFITYVMVDGWTGVALEVLRLRAFIMFHLKNFFLVKTEKDREEAMDPGSICLYWSEPRIQLYFLLGLVYAVVTPLLLPFILVFFALAYVVYRHQIINVYNQRYESGAQFWPNVHLRIITALIVSQLLLLGLLSTKGLEEATPALLVLPVLTIWFHKYCKHRYEPAFVRNPLQEVMRKDTLERARERNFDLKAYLADAYLHPVFKSNEVDKFYVADDPGAVEVIVPTKRRSRRITPVQSEDGGSDRLSVMESVQER
;
A
#
# COMPACT_ATOMS: atom_id res chain seq x y z
N THR A 1 33.59 -8.93 18.27
CA THR A 1 33.21 -10.20 17.59
C THR A 1 33.98 -10.29 16.28
N GLY A 2 34.48 -11.47 15.87
CA GLY A 2 35.13 -11.65 14.55
C GLY A 2 34.31 -12.50 13.58
N PHE A 3 34.93 -13.31 12.71
CA PHE A 3 34.27 -13.95 11.56
C PHE A 3 33.00 -14.74 11.95
N PHE A 4 31.86 -14.41 11.34
CA PHE A 4 30.50 -14.91 11.67
C PHE A 4 30.06 -14.77 13.15
N GLY A 5 30.73 -13.93 13.95
CA GLY A 5 30.46 -13.81 15.38
C GLY A 5 31.09 -14.89 16.25
N CYS A 6 31.82 -15.85 15.67
CA CYS A 6 32.29 -17.05 16.37
C CYS A 6 33.79 -17.05 16.71
N PHE A 7 34.60 -16.24 16.04
CA PHE A 7 36.06 -16.22 16.24
C PHE A 7 36.52 -14.82 16.60
N GLY A 8 36.80 -14.55 17.87
CA GLY A 8 37.35 -13.27 18.34
C GLY A 8 37.86 -13.40 19.77
N SER A 9 38.78 -12.51 20.16
CA SER A 9 39.21 -12.38 21.56
C SER A 9 38.08 -11.77 22.40
N ASP A 10 37.92 -12.27 23.62
CA ASP A 10 37.03 -11.65 24.60
C ASP A 10 37.53 -10.24 24.91
N VAL A 11 36.67 -9.25 24.70
CA VAL A 11 36.93 -7.83 25.00
C VAL A 11 35.78 -7.31 25.84
N ASP A 12 36.06 -6.33 26.69
CA ASP A 12 34.99 -5.64 27.42
C ASP A 12 34.07 -4.94 26.42
N ALA A 13 32.81 -5.37 26.37
CA ALA A 13 31.83 -4.87 25.42
C ALA A 13 31.52 -3.39 25.65
N ILE A 14 31.53 -2.91 26.90
CA ILE A 14 31.19 -1.52 27.22
C ILE A 14 32.28 -0.60 26.68
N ASP A 15 33.54 -0.89 27.01
CA ASP A 15 34.66 -0.08 26.55
C ASP A 15 34.83 -0.16 25.02
N TYR A 16 34.65 -1.36 24.45
CA TYR A 16 34.68 -1.54 23.00
C TYR A 16 33.60 -0.70 22.30
N TYR A 17 32.32 -0.83 22.66
CA TYR A 17 31.25 -0.07 22.02
C TYR A 17 31.34 1.42 22.30
N LYS A 18 31.82 1.84 23.48
CA LYS A 18 32.09 3.25 23.78
C LYS A 18 33.18 3.80 22.85
N SER A 19 34.27 3.06 22.67
CA SER A 19 35.34 3.45 21.74
C SER A 19 34.86 3.51 20.29
N GLU A 20 33.96 2.59 19.88
CA GLU A 20 33.40 2.57 18.54
C GLU A 20 32.43 3.74 18.32
N ILE A 21 31.61 4.10 19.31
CA ILE A 21 30.75 5.29 19.27
C ILE A 21 31.59 6.56 19.13
N GLU A 22 32.67 6.69 19.91
CA GLU A 22 33.57 7.86 19.84
C GLU A 22 34.30 7.93 18.48
N LYS A 23 34.71 6.80 17.93
CA LYS A 23 35.33 6.70 16.62
C LYS A 23 34.36 7.09 15.50
N ILE A 24 33.17 6.50 15.49
CA ILE A 24 32.12 6.80 14.49
C ILE A 24 31.70 8.27 14.61
N GLY A 25 31.55 8.81 15.81
CA GLY A 25 31.21 10.23 16.01
C GLY A 25 32.27 11.19 15.47
N LYS A 26 33.57 10.82 15.54
CA LYS A 26 34.65 11.60 14.90
C LYS A 26 34.59 11.51 13.38
N GLU A 27 34.42 10.31 12.83
CA GLU A 27 34.28 10.07 11.39
C GLU A 27 33.07 10.82 10.81
N GLU A 28 31.93 10.80 11.51
CA GLU A 28 30.72 11.55 11.15
C GLU A 28 30.97 13.06 11.11
N ALA A 29 31.62 13.61 12.14
CA ALA A 29 31.94 15.04 12.20
C ALA A 29 32.94 15.47 11.10
N GLU A 30 33.87 14.60 10.73
CA GLU A 30 34.80 14.83 9.62
C GLU A 30 34.09 14.77 8.26
N GLU A 31 33.26 13.76 8.02
CA GLU A 31 32.48 13.63 6.79
C GLU A 31 31.45 14.76 6.65
N HIS A 32 30.80 15.22 7.73
CA HIS A 32 29.93 16.39 7.71
C HIS A 32 30.65 17.64 7.19
N LYS A 33 31.86 17.91 7.71
CA LYS A 33 32.67 19.05 7.26
C LYS A 33 33.10 18.93 5.80
N LYS A 34 33.35 17.70 5.35
CA LYS A 34 33.76 17.40 3.98
C LYS A 34 32.61 17.58 2.99
N VAL A 35 31.44 17.00 3.28
CA VAL A 35 30.23 17.12 2.45
C VAL A 35 29.76 18.57 2.34
N MET A 36 29.85 19.36 3.42
CA MET A 36 29.51 20.79 3.38
C MET A 36 30.46 21.64 2.52
N LYS A 37 31.71 21.19 2.33
CA LYS A 37 32.74 21.92 1.56
C LYS A 37 32.88 21.43 0.13
N ASP A 38 32.53 20.18 -0.15
CA ASP A 38 32.71 19.58 -1.48
C ASP A 38 31.56 19.98 -2.42
N PRO A 39 31.83 20.79 -3.47
CA PRO A 39 30.81 21.15 -4.45
C PRO A 39 30.31 19.93 -5.24
N LYS A 40 31.07 18.83 -5.32
CA LYS A 40 30.63 17.61 -6.03
C LYS A 40 29.54 16.84 -5.26
N SER A 41 29.40 17.08 -3.96
CA SER A 41 28.32 16.50 -3.16
C SER A 41 26.97 17.18 -3.38
N ILE A 42 26.95 18.33 -4.09
CA ILE A 42 25.72 19.04 -4.42
C ILE A 42 25.08 18.38 -5.64
N MET A 43 23.90 17.80 -5.44
CA MET A 43 23.12 17.20 -6.51
C MET A 43 22.45 18.29 -7.37
N PRO A 44 22.24 18.07 -8.68
CA PRO A 44 21.49 18.99 -9.55
C PRO A 44 19.98 18.86 -9.31
N ALA A 45 19.56 19.01 -8.06
CA ALA A 45 18.18 18.99 -7.60
C ALA A 45 18.03 19.98 -6.44
N ALA A 46 16.89 20.66 -6.36
CA ALA A 46 16.62 21.64 -5.32
C ALA A 46 15.14 21.69 -4.96
N PHE A 47 14.85 22.01 -3.70
CA PHE A 47 13.51 22.37 -3.27
C PHE A 47 13.30 23.88 -3.51
N VAL A 48 12.22 24.23 -4.20
CA VAL A 48 11.89 25.61 -4.53
C VAL A 48 10.58 26.00 -3.84
N SER A 49 10.67 27.00 -2.96
CA SER A 49 9.53 27.53 -2.22
C SER A 49 9.02 28.83 -2.83
N PHE A 50 7.70 29.04 -2.78
CA PHE A 50 7.03 30.22 -3.32
C PHE A 50 6.30 30.99 -2.23
N ARG A 51 6.05 32.29 -2.47
CA ARG A 51 5.28 33.15 -1.53
C ARG A 51 3.80 32.76 -1.41
N SER A 52 3.29 31.99 -2.35
CA SER A 52 1.89 31.56 -2.39
C SER A 52 1.79 30.16 -2.95
N ARG A 53 0.77 29.41 -2.53
CA ARG A 53 0.49 28.09 -3.10
C ARG A 53 0.13 28.23 -4.58
N TRP A 54 -0.48 29.35 -4.98
CA TRP A 54 -0.77 29.63 -6.39
C TRP A 54 0.48 29.64 -7.25
N GLY A 55 1.56 30.30 -6.79
CA GLY A 55 2.83 30.34 -7.52
C GLY A 55 3.45 28.94 -7.66
N ALA A 56 3.44 28.17 -6.58
CA ALA A 56 3.90 26.78 -6.60
C ALA A 56 3.07 25.90 -7.55
N ALA A 57 1.75 26.08 -7.55
CA ALA A 57 0.84 25.31 -8.41
C ALA A 57 1.05 25.58 -9.90
N VAL A 58 1.36 26.82 -10.27
CA VAL A 58 1.71 27.18 -11.65
C VAL A 58 3.06 26.57 -12.03
N ALA A 59 4.07 26.71 -11.18
CA ALA A 59 5.40 26.18 -11.44
C ALA A 59 5.41 24.66 -11.60
N ALA A 60 4.77 23.92 -10.69
CA ALA A 60 4.75 22.45 -10.70
C ALA A 60 3.94 21.83 -11.86
N GLN A 61 3.04 22.60 -12.49
CA GLN A 61 2.16 22.10 -13.55
C GLN A 61 2.56 22.57 -14.96
N THR A 62 3.61 23.37 -15.09
CA THR A 62 4.04 23.95 -16.38
C THR A 62 5.42 23.45 -16.79
N GLN A 63 5.62 23.32 -18.10
CA GLN A 63 6.93 23.01 -18.67
C GLN A 63 7.80 24.28 -18.61
N GLN A 64 8.96 24.19 -17.94
CA GLN A 64 9.81 25.36 -17.70
C GLN A 64 10.70 25.73 -18.89
N THR A 65 11.17 24.74 -19.65
CA THR A 65 12.06 24.95 -20.80
C THR A 65 11.62 24.18 -22.03
N SER A 66 12.12 24.54 -23.22
CA SER A 66 11.86 23.81 -24.46
C SER A 66 12.32 22.34 -24.42
N ASN A 67 13.29 22.00 -23.56
CA ASN A 67 13.75 20.63 -23.39
C ASN A 67 12.97 19.94 -22.25
N PRO A 68 12.21 18.86 -22.52
CA PRO A 68 11.39 18.19 -21.52
C PRO A 68 12.19 17.38 -20.49
N THR A 69 13.52 17.27 -20.60
CA THR A 69 14.35 16.51 -19.65
C THR A 69 15.14 17.40 -18.68
N VAL A 70 15.01 18.73 -18.80
CA VAL A 70 15.76 19.71 -18.00
C VAL A 70 14.78 20.59 -17.25
N TRP A 71 15.09 20.92 -15.99
CA TRP A 71 14.22 21.68 -15.09
C TRP A 71 12.83 21.02 -14.93
N LEU A 72 12.86 19.70 -14.71
CA LEU A 72 11.67 18.93 -14.37
C LEU A 72 11.16 19.37 -12.99
N THR A 73 9.93 19.87 -12.97
CA THR A 73 9.26 20.29 -11.73
C THR A 73 8.25 19.23 -11.32
N GLU A 74 8.39 18.74 -10.09
CA GLU A 74 7.43 17.84 -9.46
C GLU A 74 6.95 18.47 -8.14
N TRP A 75 5.76 18.06 -7.67
CA TRP A 75 5.30 18.46 -6.35
C TRP A 75 6.22 17.87 -5.29
N ALA A 76 6.88 18.73 -4.51
CA ALA A 76 7.67 18.27 -3.37
C ALA A 76 6.74 17.52 -2.39
N PRO A 77 7.06 16.28 -2.01
CA PRO A 77 6.32 15.58 -0.97
C PRO A 77 6.51 16.31 0.36
N GLU A 78 5.67 15.99 1.34
CA GLU A 78 5.84 16.49 2.71
C GLU A 78 7.24 16.12 3.24
N PRO A 79 7.93 16.96 4.04
CA PRO A 79 9.28 16.66 4.52
C PRO A 79 9.48 15.27 5.15
N ARG A 80 8.45 14.73 5.83
CA ARG A 80 8.46 13.37 6.41
C ARG A 80 8.27 12.24 5.37
N ASP A 81 7.67 12.56 4.22
CA ASP A 81 7.44 11.64 3.11
C ASP A 81 8.62 11.61 2.11
N VAL A 82 9.55 12.57 2.20
CA VAL A 82 10.79 12.56 1.38
C VAL A 82 11.63 11.33 1.72
N TYR A 83 11.95 10.54 0.70
CA TYR A 83 12.90 9.43 0.80
C TYR A 83 14.30 9.88 0.34
N TRP A 84 15.05 10.43 1.28
CA TRP A 84 16.32 11.12 1.04
C TRP A 84 17.38 10.29 0.30
N ASN A 85 17.46 9.00 0.59
CA ASN A 85 18.45 8.10 -0.01
C ASN A 85 18.38 8.03 -1.54
N ASN A 86 17.21 8.30 -2.13
CA ASN A 86 17.03 8.25 -3.59
C ASN A 86 17.24 9.60 -4.30
N LEU A 87 17.35 10.71 -3.56
CA LEU A 87 17.57 12.04 -4.15
C LEU A 87 18.95 12.19 -4.80
N SER A 88 19.93 11.39 -4.38
CA SER A 88 21.30 11.39 -4.91
C SER A 88 21.43 10.63 -6.24
N ILE A 89 20.35 10.06 -6.78
CA ILE A 89 20.40 9.27 -8.01
C ILE A 89 20.32 10.20 -9.23
N PRO A 90 21.28 10.16 -10.17
CA PRO A 90 21.24 11.00 -11.35
C PRO A 90 20.09 10.57 -12.28
N PHE A 91 19.39 11.55 -12.85
CA PHE A 91 18.19 11.37 -13.67
C PHE A 91 18.38 10.35 -14.80
N VAL A 92 19.51 10.40 -15.50
CA VAL A 92 19.83 9.50 -16.63
C VAL A 92 19.85 8.03 -16.20
N SER A 93 20.27 7.74 -14.96
CA SER A 93 20.34 6.37 -14.44
C SER A 93 18.98 5.79 -14.06
N LEU A 94 17.95 6.62 -13.86
CA LEU A 94 16.61 6.17 -13.46
C LEU A 94 15.99 5.23 -14.49
N THR A 95 16.16 5.54 -15.78
CA THR A 95 15.62 4.71 -16.87
C THR A 95 16.25 3.31 -16.86
N VAL A 96 17.58 3.23 -16.71
CA VAL A 96 18.31 1.96 -16.64
C VAL A 96 17.92 1.16 -15.40
N ARG A 97 17.82 1.81 -14.23
CA ARG A 97 17.37 1.17 -12.99
C ARG A 97 15.96 0.59 -13.12
N ARG A 98 15.02 1.34 -13.70
CA ARG A 98 13.65 0.88 -13.95
C ARG A 98 13.61 -0.30 -14.93
N LEU A 99 14.46 -0.30 -15.96
CA LEU A 99 14.59 -1.42 -16.90
C LEU A 99 15.11 -2.68 -16.19
N ILE A 100 16.19 -2.56 -15.40
CA ILE A 100 16.77 -3.66 -14.62
C ILE A 100 15.71 -4.26 -13.69
N ILE A 101 14.98 -3.42 -12.95
CA ILE A 101 13.90 -3.89 -12.05
C ILE A 101 12.74 -4.50 -12.83
N GLY A 102 12.40 -4.00 -14.02
CA GLY A 102 11.41 -4.61 -14.90
C GLY A 102 11.79 -6.04 -15.30
N VAL A 103 13.05 -6.25 -15.70
CA VAL A 103 13.58 -7.58 -16.06
C VAL A 103 13.65 -8.49 -14.83
N ALA A 104 14.17 -7.99 -13.70
CA ALA A 104 14.23 -8.75 -12.46
C ALA A 104 12.84 -9.15 -11.95
N PHE A 105 11.85 -8.26 -12.08
CA PHE A 105 10.46 -8.54 -11.72
C PHE A 105 9.85 -9.61 -12.64
N PHE A 106 10.15 -9.59 -13.94
CA PHE A 106 9.72 -10.66 -14.86
C PHE A 106 10.26 -12.03 -14.41
N PHE A 107 11.57 -12.14 -14.13
CA PHE A 107 12.15 -13.39 -13.64
C PHE A 107 11.59 -13.81 -12.28
N LEU A 108 11.37 -12.85 -11.36
CA LEU A 108 10.71 -13.13 -10.10
C LEU A 108 9.34 -13.79 -10.34
N ASN A 109 8.50 -13.25 -11.23
CA ASN A 109 7.21 -13.86 -11.54
C ASN A 109 7.37 -15.25 -12.18
N PHE A 110 8.32 -15.41 -13.10
CA PHE A 110 8.55 -16.68 -13.80
C PHE A 110 8.99 -17.81 -12.85
N PHE A 111 9.99 -17.56 -12.00
CA PHE A 111 10.48 -18.57 -11.06
C PHE A 111 9.50 -18.86 -9.93
N TYR A 112 8.63 -17.90 -9.59
CA TYR A 112 7.65 -18.11 -8.53
C TYR A 112 6.51 -19.05 -8.92
N VAL A 113 6.36 -19.39 -10.21
CA VAL A 113 5.45 -20.44 -10.64
C VAL A 113 5.77 -21.78 -9.97
N ILE A 114 7.05 -22.05 -9.63
CA ILE A 114 7.49 -23.31 -9.01
C ILE A 114 6.88 -23.49 -7.59
N PRO A 115 7.03 -22.54 -6.64
CA PRO A 115 6.33 -22.60 -5.35
C PRO A 115 4.80 -22.72 -5.49
N ILE A 116 4.19 -22.01 -6.45
CA ILE A 116 2.74 -22.09 -6.68
C ILE A 116 2.35 -23.49 -7.14
N ALA A 117 3.10 -24.08 -8.08
CA ALA A 117 2.89 -25.45 -8.55
C ALA A 117 2.92 -26.45 -7.39
N PHE A 118 3.92 -26.31 -6.51
CA PHE A 118 4.03 -27.12 -5.31
C PHE A 118 2.81 -26.97 -4.40
N VAL A 119 2.35 -25.76 -4.12
CA VAL A 119 1.10 -25.55 -3.35
C VAL A 119 -0.11 -26.20 -4.03
N GLN A 120 -0.22 -26.13 -5.35
CA GLN A 120 -1.31 -26.76 -6.09
C GLN A 120 -1.27 -28.30 -6.02
N THR A 121 -0.08 -28.91 -5.99
CA THR A 121 0.02 -30.37 -5.73
C THR A 121 -0.49 -30.75 -4.35
N LEU A 122 -0.26 -29.91 -3.33
CA LEU A 122 -0.78 -30.12 -1.97
C LEU A 122 -2.30 -29.91 -1.87
N ALA A 123 -2.92 -29.22 -2.84
CA ALA A 123 -4.36 -29.01 -2.86
C ALA A 123 -5.14 -30.22 -3.42
N ASN A 124 -4.46 -31.19 -4.07
CA ASN A 124 -5.10 -32.34 -4.71
C ASN A 124 -4.67 -33.68 -4.07
N LEU A 125 -5.67 -34.50 -3.69
CA LEU A 125 -5.59 -35.94 -3.34
C LEU A 125 -4.52 -36.71 -4.10
N GLU A 126 -4.84 -36.92 -5.37
CA GLU A 126 -4.05 -37.72 -6.30
C GLU A 126 -2.66 -37.12 -6.50
N GLY A 127 -2.53 -35.80 -6.35
CA GLY A 127 -1.26 -35.08 -6.38
C GLY A 127 -0.36 -35.43 -5.20
N ILE A 128 -0.91 -35.50 -3.99
CA ILE A 128 -0.16 -35.84 -2.77
C ILE A 128 0.24 -37.31 -2.77
N GLU A 129 -0.70 -38.22 -3.07
CA GLU A 129 -0.43 -39.67 -3.10
C GLU A 129 0.68 -40.01 -4.10
N LYS A 130 0.70 -39.33 -5.25
CA LYS A 130 1.74 -39.48 -6.27
C LYS A 130 3.08 -38.82 -5.87
N ALA A 131 3.07 -37.71 -5.15
CA ALA A 131 4.27 -36.97 -4.78
C ALA A 131 4.97 -37.52 -3.53
N LEU A 132 4.20 -38.02 -2.56
CA LEU A 132 4.69 -38.51 -1.26
C LEU A 132 3.96 -39.81 -0.86
N PRO A 133 4.25 -40.94 -1.54
CA PRO A 133 3.55 -42.21 -1.33
C PRO A 133 3.68 -42.78 0.09
N PHE A 134 4.68 -42.35 0.86
CA PHE A 134 4.86 -42.79 2.25
C PHE A 134 3.83 -42.18 3.25
N LEU A 135 3.05 -41.17 2.83
CA LEU A 135 2.02 -40.55 3.66
C LEU A 135 0.63 -41.20 3.49
N GLU A 136 0.45 -42.14 2.56
CA GLU A 136 -0.80 -42.86 2.32
C GLU A 136 -1.53 -43.32 3.61
N PRO A 137 -0.89 -44.06 4.54
CA PRO A 137 -1.58 -44.54 5.75
C PRO A 137 -1.99 -43.42 6.72
N PHE A 138 -1.35 -42.24 6.66
CA PHE A 138 -1.72 -41.08 7.47
C PHE A 138 -2.81 -40.22 6.81
N ILE A 139 -2.84 -40.17 5.47
CA ILE A 139 -3.81 -39.40 4.68
C ILE A 139 -5.20 -40.05 4.69
N GLU A 140 -5.30 -41.38 4.85
CA GLU A 140 -6.60 -42.07 4.92
C GLU A 140 -7.43 -41.74 6.16
N THR A 141 -6.83 -41.12 7.18
CA THR A 141 -7.58 -40.67 8.36
C THR A 141 -8.48 -39.47 7.99
N PRO A 142 -9.82 -39.56 8.13
CA PRO A 142 -10.76 -38.57 7.57
C PRO A 142 -10.56 -37.14 8.09
N SER A 143 -10.16 -36.99 9.35
CA SER A 143 -9.86 -35.69 9.96
C SER A 143 -8.59 -35.06 9.39
N ILE A 144 -7.53 -35.86 9.19
CA ILE A 144 -6.24 -35.41 8.67
C ILE A 144 -6.39 -35.07 7.18
N LYS A 145 -7.12 -35.89 6.44
CA LYS A 145 -7.47 -35.65 5.03
C LYS A 145 -8.11 -34.28 4.81
N SER A 146 -9.12 -33.97 5.61
CA SER A 146 -9.87 -32.71 5.52
C SER A 146 -8.99 -31.50 5.90
N PHE A 147 -8.11 -31.65 6.88
CA PHE A 147 -7.17 -30.61 7.27
C PHE A 147 -6.12 -30.34 6.19
N ILE A 148 -5.54 -31.40 5.62
CA ILE A 148 -4.52 -31.29 4.57
C ILE A 148 -5.11 -30.66 3.31
N GLN A 149 -6.27 -31.10 2.83
CA GLN A 149 -6.87 -30.50 1.63
C GLN A 149 -7.40 -29.09 1.86
N GLY A 150 -7.99 -28.84 3.04
CA GLY A 150 -8.71 -27.61 3.32
C GLY A 150 -7.81 -26.47 3.80
N PHE A 151 -6.83 -26.73 4.65
CA PHE A 151 -6.09 -25.68 5.36
C PHE A 151 -4.65 -25.52 4.88
N LEU A 152 -3.96 -26.64 4.63
CA LEU A 152 -2.52 -26.65 4.36
C LEU A 152 -2.10 -25.87 3.10
N PRO A 153 -2.79 -25.94 1.94
CA PRO A 153 -2.41 -25.18 0.75
C PRO A 153 -2.51 -23.67 0.97
N GLY A 154 -3.57 -23.23 1.65
CA GLY A 154 -3.76 -21.81 1.99
C GLY A 154 -2.66 -21.30 2.92
N LEU A 155 -2.28 -22.10 3.92
CA LEU A 155 -1.18 -21.75 4.83
C LEU A 155 0.17 -21.76 4.13
N ALA A 156 0.47 -22.77 3.32
CA ALA A 156 1.72 -22.89 2.56
C ALA A 156 1.87 -21.70 1.60
N LEU A 157 0.82 -21.35 0.87
CA LEU A 157 0.82 -20.17 0.00
C LEU A 157 1.09 -18.89 0.78
N LYS A 158 0.42 -18.71 1.92
CA LYS A 158 0.64 -17.56 2.80
C LYS A 158 2.10 -17.46 3.26
N ILE A 159 2.72 -18.58 3.65
CA ILE A 159 4.12 -18.63 4.07
C ILE A 159 5.04 -18.16 2.94
N PHE A 160 4.86 -18.67 1.72
CA PHE A 160 5.66 -18.21 0.57
C PHE A 160 5.46 -16.71 0.30
N LEU A 161 4.23 -16.22 0.41
CA LEU A 161 3.91 -14.82 0.15
C LEU A 161 4.40 -13.86 1.24
N ILE A 162 4.75 -14.31 2.45
CA ILE A 162 5.15 -13.41 3.54
C ILE A 162 6.41 -12.59 3.22
N LEU A 163 7.38 -13.21 2.56
CA LEU A 163 8.63 -12.54 2.20
C LEU A 163 8.49 -11.61 0.99
N LEU A 164 7.45 -11.78 0.19
CA LEU A 164 7.39 -11.14 -1.12
C LEU A 164 7.24 -9.60 -1.04
N PRO A 165 6.37 -9.01 -0.21
CA PRO A 165 6.24 -7.56 -0.15
C PRO A 165 7.51 -6.84 0.30
N THR A 166 8.37 -7.47 1.10
CA THR A 166 9.68 -6.88 1.45
C THR A 166 10.62 -6.90 0.24
N ILE A 167 10.69 -8.00 -0.52
CA ILE A 167 11.45 -8.07 -1.77
C ILE A 167 10.98 -6.99 -2.76
N LEU A 168 9.65 -6.86 -2.94
CA LEU A 168 9.08 -5.87 -3.85
C LEU A 168 9.34 -4.43 -3.38
N MET A 169 9.38 -4.18 -2.07
CA MET A 169 9.75 -2.88 -1.52
C MET A 169 11.21 -2.54 -1.85
N PHE A 170 12.14 -3.48 -1.64
CA PHE A 170 13.55 -3.31 -2.03
C PHE A 170 13.71 -3.02 -3.52
N MET A 171 12.97 -3.75 -4.37
CA MET A 171 12.95 -3.49 -5.82
C MET A 171 12.47 -2.06 -6.13
N SER A 172 11.41 -1.58 -5.48
CA SER A 172 10.90 -0.22 -5.68
C SER A 172 11.85 0.85 -5.14
N GLN A 173 12.54 0.59 -4.03
CA GLN A 173 13.58 1.49 -3.51
C GLN A 173 14.71 1.67 -4.52
N PHE A 174 15.15 0.58 -5.17
CA PHE A 174 16.19 0.63 -6.19
C PHE A 174 15.78 1.37 -7.48
N GLU A 175 14.48 1.46 -7.80
CA GLU A 175 13.97 2.24 -8.95
C GLU A 175 14.23 3.76 -8.81
N GLY A 176 14.55 4.25 -7.61
CA GLY A 176 14.91 5.65 -7.37
C GLY A 176 13.71 6.61 -7.26
N LEU A 177 12.63 6.18 -6.61
CA LEU A 177 11.48 7.06 -6.32
C LEU A 177 11.77 7.99 -5.13
N VAL A 178 11.28 9.23 -5.20
CA VAL A 178 11.65 10.32 -4.28
C VAL A 178 10.80 10.37 -3.01
N SER A 179 9.58 9.80 -3.01
CA SER A 179 8.69 9.80 -1.84
C SER A 179 8.35 8.40 -1.34
N GLN A 180 8.12 8.25 -0.04
CA GLN A 180 7.65 7.00 0.55
C GLN A 180 6.26 6.62 0.02
N SER A 181 5.37 7.59 -0.10
CA SER A 181 4.03 7.44 -0.69
C SER A 181 4.09 6.85 -2.12
N SER A 182 5.04 7.31 -2.95
CA SER A 182 5.24 6.78 -4.30
C SER A 182 5.84 5.39 -4.29
N LEU A 183 6.81 5.13 -3.40
CA LEU A 183 7.41 3.80 -3.19
C LEU A 183 6.35 2.77 -2.81
N GLU A 184 5.47 3.09 -1.87
CA GLU A 184 4.38 2.20 -1.45
C GLU A 184 3.39 1.95 -2.58
N ARG A 185 2.94 3.00 -3.28
CA ARG A 185 2.03 2.86 -4.44
C ARG A 185 2.62 1.99 -5.54
N ARG A 186 3.90 2.17 -5.85
CA ARG A 186 4.61 1.41 -6.89
C ARG A 186 4.82 -0.05 -6.46
N THR A 187 5.12 -0.28 -5.19
CA THR A 187 5.25 -1.63 -4.61
C THR A 187 3.91 -2.35 -4.62
N ALA A 188 2.83 -1.67 -4.24
CA ALA A 188 1.46 -2.17 -4.33
C ALA A 188 1.11 -2.60 -5.77
N SER A 189 1.45 -1.78 -6.77
CA SER A 189 1.23 -2.10 -8.18
C SER A 189 1.97 -3.36 -8.61
N LYS A 190 3.25 -3.51 -8.25
CA LYS A 190 4.01 -4.74 -8.55
C LYS A 190 3.40 -5.95 -7.85
N TYR A 191 2.99 -5.80 -6.59
CA TYR A 191 2.42 -6.89 -5.82
C TYR A 191 1.06 -7.34 -6.39
N PHE A 192 0.20 -6.40 -6.81
CA PHE A 192 -1.05 -6.74 -7.49
C PHE A 192 -0.81 -7.53 -8.80
N ILE A 193 0.12 -7.07 -9.63
CA ILE A 193 0.48 -7.78 -10.88
C ILE A 193 0.97 -9.19 -10.55
N PHE A 194 1.80 -9.32 -9.52
CA PHE A 194 2.28 -10.63 -9.07
C PHE A 194 1.14 -11.53 -8.60
N LEU A 195 0.25 -11.04 -7.74
CA LEU A 195 -0.90 -11.80 -7.26
C LEU A 195 -1.80 -12.24 -8.42
N PHE A 196 -2.00 -11.37 -9.41
CA PHE A 196 -2.76 -11.68 -10.60
C PHE A 196 -2.15 -12.83 -11.41
N PHE A 197 -0.87 -12.74 -11.78
CA PHE A 197 -0.23 -13.75 -12.63
C PHE A 197 0.10 -15.05 -11.89
N ASN A 198 0.59 -14.97 -10.64
CA ASN A 198 1.02 -16.15 -9.89
C ASN A 198 -0.12 -16.77 -9.07
N VAL A 199 -0.77 -15.97 -8.21
CA VAL A 199 -1.77 -16.52 -7.28
C VAL A 199 -3.09 -16.82 -7.97
N PHE A 200 -3.57 -15.95 -8.85
CA PHE A 200 -4.81 -16.17 -9.58
C PHE A 200 -4.60 -17.05 -10.82
N LEU A 201 -3.91 -16.55 -11.86
CA LEU A 201 -3.73 -17.29 -13.10
C LEU A 201 -2.85 -18.54 -12.92
N GLY A 202 -1.72 -18.42 -12.25
CA GLY A 202 -0.79 -19.54 -12.02
C GLY A 202 -1.44 -20.69 -11.27
N SER A 203 -2.21 -20.41 -10.21
CA SER A 203 -2.96 -21.46 -9.50
C SER A 203 -3.99 -22.16 -10.39
N ILE A 204 -4.70 -21.42 -11.25
CA ILE A 204 -5.68 -22.00 -12.17
C ILE A 204 -4.98 -22.88 -13.21
N VAL A 205 -3.96 -22.34 -13.89
CA VAL A 205 -3.25 -23.02 -14.97
C VAL A 205 -2.48 -24.23 -14.46
N THR A 206 -1.70 -24.09 -13.39
CA THR A 206 -0.94 -25.22 -12.86
C THR A 206 -1.85 -26.24 -12.19
N GLY A 207 -2.86 -25.77 -11.45
CA GLY A 207 -3.82 -26.65 -10.81
C GLY A 207 -4.63 -27.45 -11.84
N SER A 208 -5.02 -26.84 -12.96
CA SER A 208 -5.72 -27.57 -14.03
C SER A 208 -4.77 -28.49 -14.77
N ALA A 209 -3.53 -28.06 -15.05
CA ALA A 209 -2.53 -28.87 -15.71
C ALA A 209 -2.23 -30.18 -14.97
N LEU A 210 -2.25 -30.15 -13.64
CA LEU A 210 -2.09 -31.36 -12.82
C LEU A 210 -3.32 -32.28 -12.89
N GLU A 211 -4.54 -31.72 -12.94
CA GLU A 211 -5.80 -32.48 -13.00
C GLU A 211 -6.11 -33.03 -14.40
N GLN A 212 -5.67 -32.35 -15.47
CA GLN A 212 -6.01 -32.66 -16.86
C GLN A 212 -4.76 -32.84 -17.76
N LEU A 213 -3.63 -33.24 -17.18
CA LEU A 213 -2.33 -33.34 -17.87
C LEU A 213 -2.40 -34.13 -19.20
N ASN A 214 -3.13 -35.25 -19.19
CA ASN A 214 -3.32 -36.10 -20.37
C ASN A 214 -4.17 -35.43 -21.46
N THR A 215 -5.04 -34.49 -21.11
CA THR A 215 -5.89 -33.77 -22.07
C THR A 215 -5.14 -32.58 -22.69
N TYR A 216 -4.24 -31.93 -21.94
CA TYR A 216 -3.51 -30.76 -22.42
C TYR A 216 -2.30 -31.07 -23.31
N LEU A 217 -1.66 -32.22 -23.13
CA LEU A 217 -0.55 -32.65 -23.98
C LEU A 217 -0.94 -32.80 -25.47
N HIS A 218 -2.24 -32.85 -25.79
CA HIS A 218 -2.76 -33.07 -27.13
C HIS A 218 -3.59 -31.89 -27.70
N GLN A 219 -3.71 -30.75 -27.00
CA GLN A 219 -4.51 -29.61 -27.46
C GLN A 219 -3.68 -28.48 -28.10
N SER A 220 -4.30 -27.76 -29.04
CA SER A 220 -3.68 -26.63 -29.74
C SER A 220 -3.74 -25.34 -28.92
N ALA A 221 -2.82 -24.40 -29.15
CA ALA A 221 -2.78 -23.11 -28.45
C ALA A 221 -4.05 -22.25 -28.61
N ASN A 222 -4.91 -22.53 -29.61
CA ASN A 222 -6.14 -21.79 -29.84
C ASN A 222 -7.23 -22.09 -28.79
N ASP A 223 -7.10 -23.19 -28.04
CA ASP A 223 -8.09 -23.62 -27.04
C ASP A 223 -7.83 -23.04 -25.63
N ILE A 224 -6.78 -22.22 -25.44
CA ILE A 224 -6.36 -21.70 -24.12
C ILE A 224 -7.52 -21.00 -23.36
N PRO A 225 -8.31 -20.09 -23.97
CA PRO A 225 -9.42 -19.44 -23.25
C PRO A 225 -10.51 -20.43 -22.81
N ARG A 226 -10.75 -21.47 -23.62
CA ARG A 226 -11.73 -22.53 -23.34
C ARG A 226 -11.24 -23.43 -22.20
N VAL A 227 -9.97 -23.83 -22.24
CA VAL A 227 -9.29 -24.60 -21.21
C VAL A 227 -9.36 -23.90 -19.85
N ILE A 228 -8.99 -22.62 -19.82
CA ILE A 228 -9.04 -21.81 -18.59
C ILE A 228 -10.48 -21.65 -18.12
N GLY A 229 -11.43 -21.44 -19.03
CA GLY A 229 -12.85 -21.34 -18.73
C GLY A 229 -13.39 -22.52 -17.93
N VAL A 230 -13.07 -23.75 -18.32
CA VAL A 230 -13.50 -24.96 -17.62
C VAL A 230 -12.76 -25.16 -16.28
N ALA A 231 -11.49 -24.76 -16.22
CA ALA A 231 -10.66 -24.90 -15.02
C ALA A 231 -11.07 -23.99 -13.87
N ILE A 232 -11.60 -22.79 -14.15
CA ILE A 232 -11.96 -21.79 -13.13
C ILE A 232 -12.95 -22.35 -12.09
N PRO A 233 -14.13 -22.90 -12.47
CA PRO A 233 -15.07 -23.46 -11.51
C PRO A 233 -14.47 -24.58 -10.65
N MET A 234 -13.61 -25.43 -11.22
CA MET A 234 -12.97 -26.53 -10.49
C MET A 234 -12.09 -26.05 -9.33
N LYS A 235 -11.49 -24.86 -9.47
CA LYS A 235 -10.61 -24.27 -8.46
C LYS A 235 -11.32 -23.36 -7.44
N ALA A 236 -12.64 -23.25 -7.50
CA ALA A 236 -13.41 -22.43 -6.55
C ALA A 236 -13.15 -22.86 -5.09
N THR A 237 -13.10 -24.17 -4.82
CA THR A 237 -12.87 -24.72 -3.46
C THR A 237 -11.53 -24.27 -2.88
N PHE A 238 -10.46 -24.25 -3.69
CA PHE A 238 -9.15 -23.74 -3.28
C PHE A 238 -9.19 -22.26 -2.90
N PHE A 239 -9.91 -21.43 -3.67
CA PHE A 239 -10.02 -20.01 -3.35
C PHE A 239 -10.92 -19.74 -2.14
N ILE A 240 -11.97 -20.55 -1.90
CA ILE A 240 -12.77 -20.48 -0.68
C ILE A 240 -11.88 -20.70 0.55
N THR A 241 -11.09 -21.77 0.55
CA THR A 241 -10.21 -22.08 1.67
C THR A 241 -9.08 -21.07 1.82
N TYR A 242 -8.52 -20.57 0.71
CA TYR A 242 -7.54 -19.48 0.74
C TYR A 242 -8.10 -18.21 1.38
N VAL A 243 -9.34 -17.81 1.07
CA VAL A 243 -9.99 -16.64 1.69
C VAL A 243 -10.21 -16.86 3.20
N MET A 244 -10.56 -18.07 3.62
CA MET A 244 -10.68 -18.38 5.06
C MET A 244 -9.33 -18.30 5.79
N VAL A 245 -8.27 -18.87 5.21
CA VAL A 245 -6.95 -18.94 5.86
C VAL A 245 -6.18 -17.61 5.80
N ASP A 246 -6.07 -16.99 4.62
CA ASP A 246 -5.36 -15.72 4.50
C ASP A 246 -6.22 -14.55 4.96
N GLY A 247 -7.49 -14.51 4.56
CA GLY A 247 -8.41 -13.41 4.83
C GLY A 247 -8.88 -13.40 6.28
N TRP A 248 -9.68 -14.38 6.69
CA TRP A 248 -10.30 -14.36 8.03
C TRP A 248 -9.28 -14.48 9.14
N THR A 249 -8.44 -15.52 9.11
CA THR A 249 -7.39 -15.71 10.11
C THR A 249 -6.36 -14.58 10.04
N GLY A 250 -6.04 -14.05 8.86
CA GLY A 250 -5.13 -12.90 8.74
C GLY A 250 -5.65 -11.64 9.43
N VAL A 251 -6.92 -11.29 9.24
CA VAL A 251 -7.55 -10.15 9.92
C VAL A 251 -7.65 -10.38 11.43
N ALA A 252 -7.98 -11.60 11.87
CA ALA A 252 -8.01 -11.95 13.28
C ALA A 252 -6.62 -11.83 13.94
N LEU A 253 -5.55 -12.27 13.26
CA LEU A 253 -4.18 -12.12 13.74
C LEU A 253 -3.71 -10.66 13.71
N GLU A 254 -4.20 -9.85 12.77
CA GLU A 254 -3.89 -8.42 12.73
C GLU A 254 -4.43 -7.69 13.96
N VAL A 255 -5.58 -8.10 14.51
CA VAL A 255 -6.11 -7.55 15.79
C VAL A 255 -5.12 -7.74 16.92
N LEU A 256 -4.50 -8.92 17.02
CA LEU A 256 -3.53 -9.26 18.06
C LEU A 256 -2.19 -8.52 17.89
N ARG A 257 -1.90 -7.99 16.70
CA ARG A 257 -0.65 -7.30 16.34
C ARG A 257 0.60 -8.03 16.83
N LEU A 258 0.63 -9.36 16.65
CA LEU A 258 1.65 -10.24 17.24
C LEU A 258 3.09 -9.76 17.02
N ARG A 259 3.42 -9.27 15.81
CA ARG A 259 4.75 -8.73 15.51
C ARG A 259 5.11 -7.55 16.40
N ALA A 260 4.24 -6.55 16.52
CA ALA A 260 4.49 -5.37 17.34
C ALA A 260 4.52 -5.73 18.83
N PHE A 261 3.61 -6.61 19.27
CA PHE A 261 3.54 -7.09 20.65
C PHE A 261 4.83 -7.80 21.09
N ILE A 262 5.34 -8.74 20.28
CA ILE A 262 6.59 -9.45 20.57
C ILE A 262 7.78 -8.49 20.59
N MET A 263 7.87 -7.60 19.58
CA MET A 263 8.95 -6.62 19.51
C MET A 263 8.94 -5.64 20.69
N PHE A 264 7.75 -5.23 21.15
CA PHE A 264 7.62 -4.37 22.31
C PHE A 264 8.17 -5.03 23.57
N HIS A 265 7.74 -6.26 23.88
CA HIS A 265 8.24 -6.98 25.07
C HIS A 265 9.74 -7.28 24.99
N LEU A 266 10.25 -7.61 23.80
CA LEU A 266 11.68 -7.83 23.58
C LEU A 266 12.49 -6.54 23.81
N LYS A 267 12.06 -5.42 23.21
CA LYS A 267 12.71 -4.11 23.43
C LYS A 267 12.63 -3.68 24.89
N ASN A 268 11.48 -3.86 25.53
CA ASN A 268 11.28 -3.46 26.92
C ASN A 268 12.14 -4.27 27.89
N PHE A 269 12.40 -5.54 27.60
CA PHE A 269 13.25 -6.39 28.44
C PHE A 269 14.75 -6.11 28.24
N PHE A 270 15.20 -5.84 27.01
CA PHE A 270 16.62 -5.77 26.68
C PHE A 270 17.19 -4.36 26.44
N LEU A 271 16.38 -3.41 25.95
CA LEU A 271 16.85 -2.14 25.40
C LEU A 271 16.35 -0.89 26.14
N VAL A 272 15.17 -0.96 26.76
CA VAL A 272 14.56 0.21 27.44
C VAL A 272 15.29 0.52 28.75
N LYS A 273 15.79 1.75 28.86
CA LYS A 273 16.42 2.27 30.09
C LYS A 273 15.70 3.51 30.62
N THR A 274 15.12 4.31 29.73
CA THR A 274 14.41 5.55 30.05
C THR A 274 12.94 5.50 29.61
N GLU A 275 12.13 6.44 30.09
CA GLU A 275 10.71 6.55 29.67
C GLU A 275 10.59 6.89 28.18
N LYS A 276 11.50 7.69 27.62
CA LYS A 276 11.54 7.98 26.18
C LYS A 276 11.78 6.73 25.34
N ASP A 277 12.67 5.84 25.78
CA ASP A 277 12.92 4.57 25.08
C ASP A 277 11.67 3.68 25.06
N ARG A 278 10.82 3.79 26.11
CA ARG A 278 9.55 3.07 26.18
C ARG A 278 8.54 3.62 25.17
N GLU A 279 8.47 4.94 25.00
CA GLU A 279 7.63 5.56 23.97
C GLU A 279 8.05 5.14 22.56
N GLU A 280 9.36 5.12 22.28
CA GLU A 280 9.90 4.64 21.01
C GLU A 280 9.64 3.14 20.78
N ALA A 281 9.68 2.33 21.85
CA ALA A 281 9.32 0.92 21.78
C ALA A 281 7.83 0.71 21.52
N MET A 282 6.98 1.66 21.91
CA MET A 282 5.52 1.64 21.69
C MET A 282 5.10 2.11 20.30
N ASP A 283 6.01 2.49 19.40
CA ASP A 283 5.65 2.92 18.03
C ASP A 283 4.83 1.84 17.31
N PRO A 284 3.53 2.09 17.05
CA PRO A 284 2.67 1.13 16.37
C PRO A 284 3.00 1.04 14.88
N GLY A 285 3.72 2.00 14.29
CA GLY A 285 3.89 2.12 12.85
C GLY A 285 2.61 2.52 12.12
N SER A 286 2.69 2.52 10.79
CA SER A 286 1.59 2.90 9.90
C SER A 286 0.91 1.68 9.28
N ILE A 287 -0.25 1.94 8.66
CA ILE A 287 -0.88 0.97 7.78
C ILE A 287 0.05 0.72 6.59
N CYS A 288 0.41 -0.53 6.36
CA CYS A 288 1.18 -0.94 5.19
C CYS A 288 0.27 -0.99 3.97
N LEU A 289 0.13 0.12 3.25
CA LEU A 289 -0.71 0.20 2.05
C LEU A 289 -0.25 -0.79 0.98
N TYR A 290 1.07 -0.91 0.80
CA TYR A 290 1.68 -1.81 -0.19
C TYR A 290 1.40 -3.30 0.04
N TRP A 291 1.00 -3.69 1.26
CA TRP A 291 0.63 -5.06 1.60
C TRP A 291 -0.89 -5.26 1.54
N SER A 292 -1.63 -4.38 2.19
CA SER A 292 -3.08 -4.53 2.41
C SER A 292 -3.90 -4.29 1.14
N GLU A 293 -3.53 -3.30 0.34
CA GLU A 293 -4.31 -2.89 -0.83
C GLU A 293 -4.32 -3.94 -1.96
N PRO A 294 -3.19 -4.58 -2.33
CA PRO A 294 -3.19 -5.62 -3.35
C PRO A 294 -3.97 -6.88 -2.93
N ARG A 295 -3.94 -7.23 -1.63
CA ARG A 295 -4.72 -8.34 -1.08
C ARG A 295 -6.22 -8.10 -1.22
N ILE A 296 -6.69 -6.91 -0.86
CA ILE A 296 -8.10 -6.52 -1.03
C ILE A 296 -8.50 -6.60 -2.51
N GLN A 297 -7.65 -6.14 -3.41
CA GLN A 297 -7.91 -6.20 -4.85
C GLN A 297 -7.95 -7.62 -5.41
N LEU A 298 -7.15 -8.53 -4.87
CA LEU A 298 -7.24 -9.95 -5.20
C LEU A 298 -8.62 -10.51 -4.84
N TYR A 299 -9.17 -10.17 -3.66
CA TYR A 299 -10.51 -10.61 -3.30
C TYR A 299 -11.61 -9.95 -4.14
N PHE A 300 -11.44 -8.70 -4.57
CA PHE A 300 -12.32 -8.09 -5.56
C PHE A 300 -12.27 -8.83 -6.90
N LEU A 301 -11.08 -9.19 -7.39
CA LEU A 301 -10.91 -9.98 -8.61
C LEU A 301 -11.61 -11.34 -8.47
N LEU A 302 -11.35 -12.08 -7.39
CA LEU A 302 -11.99 -13.36 -7.14
C LEU A 302 -13.51 -13.24 -7.06
N GLY A 303 -14.02 -12.23 -6.34
CA GLY A 303 -15.45 -11.96 -6.25
C GLY A 303 -16.08 -11.67 -7.61
N LEU A 304 -15.47 -10.79 -8.42
CA LEU A 304 -15.99 -10.45 -9.74
C LEU A 304 -15.94 -11.62 -10.72
N VAL A 305 -14.90 -12.45 -10.69
CA VAL A 305 -14.77 -13.64 -11.55
C VAL A 305 -15.76 -14.72 -11.14
N TYR A 306 -15.83 -15.04 -9.85
CA TYR A 306 -16.66 -16.16 -9.36
C TYR A 306 -18.12 -15.78 -9.10
N ALA A 307 -18.50 -14.49 -9.12
CA ALA A 307 -19.89 -14.07 -8.94
C ALA A 307 -20.85 -14.76 -9.92
N VAL A 308 -20.43 -14.96 -11.17
CA VAL A 308 -21.24 -15.61 -12.21
C VAL A 308 -20.98 -17.12 -12.27
N VAL A 309 -19.77 -17.56 -11.92
CA VAL A 309 -19.33 -18.96 -12.08
C VAL A 309 -19.68 -19.83 -10.87
N THR A 310 -19.37 -19.37 -9.66
CA THR A 310 -19.58 -20.11 -8.41
C THR A 310 -19.94 -19.12 -7.29
N PRO A 311 -21.22 -18.73 -7.17
CA PRO A 311 -21.68 -17.70 -6.23
C PRO A 311 -21.40 -18.02 -4.76
N LEU A 312 -21.14 -19.30 -4.43
CA LEU A 312 -20.80 -19.76 -3.09
C LEU A 312 -19.54 -19.10 -2.50
N LEU A 313 -18.63 -18.57 -3.33
CA LEU A 313 -17.45 -17.82 -2.86
C LEU A 313 -17.83 -16.45 -2.26
N LEU A 314 -18.91 -15.81 -2.73
CA LEU A 314 -19.25 -14.43 -2.39
C LEU A 314 -19.54 -14.22 -0.88
N PRO A 315 -20.31 -15.07 -0.19
CA PRO A 315 -20.51 -14.95 1.26
C PRO A 315 -19.19 -14.93 2.03
N PHE A 316 -18.19 -15.74 1.63
CA PHE A 316 -16.90 -15.78 2.32
C PHE A 316 -16.11 -14.48 2.18
N ILE A 317 -16.16 -13.89 0.98
CA ILE A 317 -15.55 -12.58 0.69
C ILE A 317 -16.29 -11.46 1.43
N LEU A 318 -17.63 -11.51 1.50
CA LEU A 318 -18.43 -10.52 2.24
C LEU A 318 -18.11 -10.55 3.75
N VAL A 319 -18.00 -11.73 4.35
CA VAL A 319 -17.60 -11.89 5.75
C VAL A 319 -16.20 -11.32 5.97
N PHE A 320 -15.26 -11.59 5.05
CA PHE A 320 -13.93 -10.97 5.11
C PHE A 320 -14.03 -9.44 5.11
N PHE A 321 -14.78 -8.84 4.20
CA PHE A 321 -14.91 -7.37 4.14
C PHE A 321 -15.57 -6.77 5.38
N ALA A 322 -16.60 -7.42 5.92
CA ALA A 322 -17.27 -6.97 7.13
C ALA A 322 -16.31 -6.99 8.34
N LEU A 323 -15.58 -8.09 8.53
CA LEU A 323 -14.60 -8.22 9.61
C LEU A 323 -13.43 -7.24 9.42
N ALA A 324 -12.86 -7.16 8.22
CA ALA A 324 -11.78 -6.26 7.89
C ALA A 324 -12.17 -4.79 8.13
N TYR A 325 -13.39 -4.40 7.74
CA TYR A 325 -13.89 -3.04 7.97
C TYR A 325 -13.92 -2.68 9.46
N VAL A 326 -14.50 -3.54 10.30
CA VAL A 326 -14.61 -3.28 11.74
C VAL A 326 -13.22 -3.24 12.39
N VAL A 327 -12.36 -4.20 12.05
CA VAL A 327 -10.99 -4.30 12.61
C VAL A 327 -10.13 -3.11 12.20
N TYR A 328 -9.99 -2.84 10.89
CA TYR A 328 -9.15 -1.74 10.44
C TYR A 328 -9.70 -0.38 10.87
N ARG A 329 -11.02 -0.20 10.93
CA ARG A 329 -11.61 1.03 11.48
C ARG A 329 -11.22 1.22 12.95
N HIS A 330 -11.29 0.17 13.76
CA HIS A 330 -10.88 0.24 15.17
C HIS A 330 -9.39 0.57 15.29
N GLN A 331 -8.53 -0.09 14.52
CA GLN A 331 -7.08 0.12 14.58
C GLN A 331 -6.64 1.50 14.04
N ILE A 332 -7.32 2.04 13.03
CA ILE A 332 -7.09 3.40 12.53
C ILE A 332 -7.36 4.43 13.63
N ILE A 333 -8.43 4.24 14.42
CA ILE A 333 -8.82 5.20 15.46
C ILE A 333 -7.88 5.10 16.66
N ASN A 334 -7.49 3.89 17.07
CA ASN A 334 -6.86 3.66 18.36
C ASN A 334 -5.34 3.44 18.31
N VAL A 335 -4.78 3.07 17.16
CA VAL A 335 -3.44 2.48 17.13
C VAL A 335 -2.55 3.07 16.04
N TYR A 336 -2.93 2.99 14.76
CA TYR A 336 -1.99 3.31 13.68
C TYR A 336 -1.62 4.79 13.64
N ASN A 337 -0.32 5.06 13.51
CA ASN A 337 0.20 6.40 13.27
C ASN A 337 0.54 6.57 11.79
N GLN A 338 -0.03 7.60 11.15
CA GLN A 338 0.14 7.83 9.73
C GLN A 338 1.48 8.55 9.45
N ARG A 339 2.40 7.85 8.77
CA ARG A 339 3.75 8.34 8.46
C ARG A 339 3.78 9.48 7.43
N TYR A 340 2.84 9.49 6.49
CA TYR A 340 2.76 10.48 5.42
C TYR A 340 1.31 10.76 5.04
N GLU A 341 1.00 11.98 4.60
CA GLU A 341 -0.32 12.33 4.04
C GLU A 341 -0.25 12.44 2.52
N SER A 342 -0.86 11.50 1.80
CA SER A 342 -0.82 11.45 0.33
C SER A 342 -2.01 12.15 -0.34
N GLY A 343 -3.06 12.54 0.40
CA GLY A 343 -4.27 13.14 -0.18
C GLY A 343 -5.06 12.19 -1.07
N ALA A 344 -5.03 10.89 -0.77
CA ALA A 344 -5.70 9.82 -1.52
C ALA A 344 -5.32 9.72 -3.02
N GLN A 345 -4.13 10.20 -3.41
CA GLN A 345 -3.63 10.10 -4.80
C GLN A 345 -3.47 8.65 -5.31
N PHE A 346 -3.55 7.66 -4.43
CA PHE A 346 -3.55 6.25 -4.83
C PHE A 346 -4.87 5.79 -5.49
N TRP A 347 -5.98 6.49 -5.29
CA TRP A 347 -7.32 6.08 -5.73
C TRP A 347 -7.48 5.81 -7.24
N PRO A 348 -6.90 6.63 -8.15
CA PRO A 348 -6.93 6.32 -9.58
C PRO A 348 -6.30 4.95 -9.92
N ASN A 349 -5.26 4.54 -9.18
CA ASN A 349 -4.63 3.22 -9.36
C ASN A 349 -5.56 2.10 -8.87
N VAL A 350 -6.24 2.30 -7.74
CA VAL A 350 -7.22 1.34 -7.21
C VAL A 350 -8.37 1.15 -8.21
N HIS A 351 -8.93 2.25 -8.70
CA HIS A 351 -10.01 2.23 -9.69
C HIS A 351 -9.58 1.49 -10.97
N LEU A 352 -8.39 1.81 -11.51
CA LEU A 352 -7.85 1.13 -12.69
C LEU A 352 -7.76 -0.39 -12.48
N ARG A 353 -7.26 -0.84 -11.33
CA ARG A 353 -7.10 -2.28 -11.07
C ARG A 353 -8.42 -3.01 -10.91
N ILE A 354 -9.43 -2.38 -10.29
CA ILE A 354 -10.79 -2.95 -10.22
C ILE A 354 -11.44 -3.03 -11.60
N ILE A 355 -11.27 -2.00 -12.43
CA ILE A 355 -11.72 -2.02 -13.83
C ILE A 355 -11.03 -3.15 -14.61
N THR A 356 -9.72 -3.32 -14.45
CA THR A 356 -8.99 -4.43 -15.06
C THR A 356 -9.52 -5.78 -14.58
N ALA A 357 -9.81 -5.93 -13.29
CA ALA A 357 -10.41 -7.15 -12.74
C ALA A 357 -11.80 -7.44 -13.33
N LEU A 358 -12.61 -6.40 -13.56
CA LEU A 358 -13.91 -6.52 -14.21
C LEU A 358 -13.78 -6.95 -15.68
N ILE A 359 -12.83 -6.37 -16.43
CA ILE A 359 -12.54 -6.78 -17.81
C ILE A 359 -12.07 -8.24 -17.84
N VAL A 360 -11.18 -8.64 -16.93
CA VAL A 360 -10.73 -10.03 -16.82
C VAL A 360 -11.91 -10.96 -16.53
N SER A 361 -12.79 -10.61 -15.59
CA SER A 361 -14.01 -11.39 -15.31
C SER A 361 -14.87 -11.58 -16.56
N GLN A 362 -15.12 -10.52 -17.32
CA GLN A 362 -15.91 -10.58 -18.56
C GLN A 362 -15.25 -11.45 -19.64
N LEU A 363 -13.94 -11.34 -19.82
CA LEU A 363 -13.18 -12.16 -20.78
C LEU A 363 -13.17 -13.64 -20.40
N LEU A 364 -13.01 -13.95 -19.11
CA LEU A 364 -13.05 -15.33 -18.61
C LEU A 364 -14.46 -15.92 -18.71
N LEU A 365 -15.49 -15.12 -18.44
CA LEU A 365 -16.89 -15.53 -18.63
C LEU A 365 -17.18 -15.86 -20.11
N LEU A 366 -16.67 -15.06 -21.03
CA LEU A 366 -16.75 -15.33 -22.46
C LEU A 366 -16.06 -16.66 -22.81
N GLY A 367 -14.85 -16.89 -22.29
CA GLY A 367 -14.14 -18.15 -22.45
C GLY A 367 -14.96 -19.35 -21.96
N LEU A 368 -15.56 -19.27 -20.78
CA LEU A 368 -16.41 -20.31 -20.19
C LEU A 368 -17.69 -20.57 -21.00
N LEU A 369 -18.42 -19.53 -21.41
CA LEU A 369 -19.69 -19.68 -22.11
C LEU A 369 -19.52 -20.21 -23.54
N SER A 370 -18.42 -19.84 -24.22
CA SER A 370 -18.04 -20.40 -25.51
C SER A 370 -17.88 -21.93 -25.45
N THR A 371 -17.41 -22.48 -24.32
CA THR A 371 -17.27 -23.94 -24.15
C THR A 371 -18.61 -24.68 -24.06
N LYS A 372 -19.69 -23.99 -23.65
CA LYS A 372 -21.02 -24.57 -23.42
C LYS A 372 -21.93 -24.51 -24.65
N GLY A 373 -21.43 -24.05 -25.80
CA GLY A 373 -22.23 -23.94 -27.03
C GLY A 373 -23.28 -22.81 -27.00
N LEU A 374 -23.17 -21.88 -26.06
CA LEU A 374 -24.05 -20.70 -25.94
C LEU A 374 -23.54 -19.56 -26.84
N GLU A 375 -23.41 -19.84 -28.14
CA GLU A 375 -22.84 -18.89 -29.11
C GLU A 375 -23.70 -17.62 -29.26
N GLU A 376 -25.02 -17.73 -29.03
CA GLU A 376 -25.98 -16.62 -29.09
C GLU A 376 -25.68 -15.50 -28.06
N ALA A 377 -25.05 -15.82 -26.92
CA ALA A 377 -24.71 -14.84 -25.89
C ALA A 377 -23.40 -14.08 -26.20
N THR A 378 -22.59 -14.56 -27.13
CA THR A 378 -21.24 -14.04 -27.43
C THR A 378 -21.24 -12.57 -27.87
N PRO A 379 -22.15 -12.11 -28.76
CA PRO A 379 -22.17 -10.70 -29.17
C PRO A 379 -22.46 -9.75 -28.00
N ALA A 380 -23.38 -10.12 -27.11
CA ALA A 380 -23.72 -9.32 -25.94
C ALA A 380 -22.55 -9.24 -24.93
N LEU A 381 -21.82 -10.35 -24.73
CA LEU A 381 -20.65 -10.40 -23.85
C LEU A 381 -19.46 -9.61 -24.39
N LEU A 382 -19.25 -9.56 -25.71
CA LEU A 382 -18.18 -8.77 -26.32
C LEU A 382 -18.38 -7.25 -26.18
N VAL A 383 -19.64 -6.79 -26.08
CA VAL A 383 -19.95 -5.38 -25.86
C VAL A 383 -19.56 -4.92 -24.45
N LEU A 384 -19.58 -5.81 -23.45
CA LEU A 384 -19.31 -5.46 -22.05
C LEU A 384 -17.88 -4.94 -21.78
N PRO A 385 -16.79 -5.59 -22.26
CA PRO A 385 -15.44 -5.03 -22.14
C PRO A 385 -15.29 -3.68 -22.83
N VAL A 386 -15.93 -3.51 -24.00
CA VAL A 386 -15.89 -2.25 -24.74
C VAL A 386 -16.55 -1.12 -23.94
N LEU A 387 -17.75 -1.36 -23.39
CA LEU A 387 -18.44 -0.41 -22.52
C LEU A 387 -17.63 -0.13 -21.24
N THR A 388 -17.01 -1.14 -20.65
CA THR A 388 -16.19 -1.00 -19.44
C THR A 388 -14.95 -0.13 -19.69
N ILE A 389 -14.26 -0.35 -20.83
CA ILE A 389 -13.12 0.48 -21.25
C ILE A 389 -13.57 1.91 -21.56
N TRP A 390 -14.71 2.08 -22.24
CA TRP A 390 -15.29 3.38 -22.52
C TRP A 390 -15.62 4.14 -21.22
N PHE A 391 -16.27 3.48 -20.27
CA PHE A 391 -16.56 4.02 -18.94
C PHE A 391 -15.28 4.40 -18.18
N HIS A 392 -14.25 3.55 -18.23
CA HIS A 392 -12.96 3.87 -17.63
C HIS A 392 -12.33 5.11 -18.26
N LYS A 393 -12.32 5.22 -19.59
CA LYS A 393 -11.82 6.41 -20.29
C LYS A 393 -12.62 7.66 -19.92
N TYR A 394 -13.94 7.56 -19.82
CA TYR A 394 -14.80 8.65 -19.34
C TYR A 394 -14.42 9.08 -17.91
N CYS A 395 -14.32 8.14 -16.98
CA CYS A 395 -13.95 8.40 -15.60
C CYS A 395 -12.53 8.97 -15.48
N LYS A 396 -11.59 8.44 -16.27
CA LYS A 396 -10.22 8.92 -16.33
C LYS A 396 -10.17 10.38 -16.78
N HIS A 397 -10.84 10.72 -17.88
CA HIS A 397 -10.87 12.10 -18.37
C HIS A 397 -11.60 13.05 -17.41
N ARG A 398 -12.70 12.60 -16.79
CA ARG A 398 -13.58 13.44 -15.96
C ARG A 398 -13.08 13.65 -14.53
N TYR A 399 -12.56 12.61 -13.89
CA TYR A 399 -12.29 12.60 -12.44
C TYR A 399 -10.81 12.48 -12.07
N GLU A 400 -9.97 11.81 -12.87
CA GLU A 400 -8.52 11.69 -12.57
C GLU A 400 -7.83 13.06 -12.41
N PRO A 401 -8.16 14.11 -13.19
CA PRO A 401 -7.56 15.42 -13.00
C PRO A 401 -7.72 15.99 -11.59
N ALA A 402 -8.78 15.63 -10.85
CA ALA A 402 -9.00 16.07 -9.47
C ALA A 402 -8.01 15.46 -8.47
N PHE A 403 -7.40 14.32 -8.80
CA PHE A 403 -6.40 13.64 -7.96
C PHE A 403 -4.96 14.02 -8.34
N VAL A 404 -4.73 14.40 -9.60
CA VAL A 404 -3.38 14.66 -10.13
C VAL A 404 -3.05 16.15 -10.22
N ARG A 405 -4.06 17.01 -10.43
CA ARG A 405 -3.88 18.46 -10.62
C ARG A 405 -4.55 19.23 -9.50
N ASN A 406 -3.88 20.27 -9.03
CA ASN A 406 -4.42 21.20 -8.04
C ASN A 406 -5.07 22.39 -8.76
N PRO A 407 -6.41 22.58 -8.67
CA PRO A 407 -7.10 23.67 -9.37
C PRO A 407 -6.68 25.05 -8.83
N LEU A 408 -6.28 25.96 -9.72
CA LEU A 408 -5.79 27.30 -9.34
C LEU A 408 -6.83 28.13 -8.56
N GLN A 409 -8.12 27.95 -8.85
CA GLN A 409 -9.21 28.62 -8.14
C GLN A 409 -9.23 28.26 -6.65
N GLU A 410 -9.10 26.97 -6.32
CA GLU A 410 -9.12 26.51 -4.93
C GLU A 410 -7.86 26.94 -4.18
N VAL A 411 -6.73 26.89 -4.87
CA VAL A 411 -5.44 27.33 -4.34
C VAL A 411 -5.48 28.82 -4.00
N MET A 412 -5.98 29.66 -4.91
CA MET A 412 -6.15 31.11 -4.67
C MET A 412 -7.12 31.40 -3.52
N ARG A 413 -8.23 30.65 -3.44
CA ARG A 413 -9.21 30.76 -2.35
C ARG A 413 -8.56 30.48 -1.00
N LYS A 414 -7.77 29.40 -0.89
CA LYS A 414 -7.05 29.05 0.34
C LYS A 414 -6.01 30.10 0.72
N ASP A 415 -5.21 30.58 -0.22
CA ASP A 415 -4.21 31.62 0.02
C ASP A 415 -4.87 32.94 0.50
N THR A 416 -6.05 33.28 -0.03
CA THR A 416 -6.80 34.47 0.41
C THR A 416 -7.32 34.33 1.84
N LEU A 417 -7.85 33.15 2.19
CA LEU A 417 -8.34 32.86 3.55
C LEU A 417 -7.21 32.84 4.58
N GLU A 418 -6.06 32.25 4.24
CA GLU A 418 -4.90 32.22 5.13
C GLU A 418 -4.37 33.63 5.39
N ARG A 419 -4.20 34.45 4.34
CA ARG A 419 -3.79 35.86 4.51
C ARG A 419 -4.77 36.67 5.35
N ALA A 420 -6.06 36.36 5.27
CA ALA A 420 -7.08 37.02 6.08
C ALA A 420 -7.00 36.61 7.56
N ARG A 421 -6.71 35.33 7.82
CA ARG A 421 -6.60 34.75 9.17
C ARG A 421 -5.28 35.11 9.87
N GLU A 422 -4.16 35.00 9.16
CA GLU A 422 -2.80 35.13 9.71
C GLU A 422 -2.01 36.16 8.90
N ARG A 423 -2.23 37.45 9.19
CA ARG A 423 -1.64 38.55 8.41
C ARG A 423 -0.12 38.67 8.55
N ASN A 424 0.43 38.28 9.72
CA ASN A 424 1.84 38.47 10.07
C ASN A 424 2.65 37.15 10.06
N PHE A 425 2.18 36.13 9.33
CA PHE A 425 2.87 34.84 9.28
C PHE A 425 4.20 34.95 8.50
N ASP A 426 5.32 34.70 9.18
CA ASP A 426 6.64 34.64 8.54
C ASP A 426 6.85 33.28 7.84
N LEU A 427 6.35 33.22 6.60
CA LEU A 427 6.50 32.05 5.73
C LEU A 427 7.97 31.71 5.46
N LYS A 428 8.87 32.69 5.44
CA LYS A 428 10.28 32.45 5.12
C LYS A 428 10.97 31.73 6.26
N ALA A 429 10.74 32.18 7.50
CA ALA A 429 11.26 31.49 8.69
C ALA A 429 10.70 30.07 8.80
N TYR A 430 9.38 29.89 8.55
CA TYR A 430 8.74 28.57 8.61
C TYR A 430 9.32 27.58 7.59
N LEU A 431 9.63 28.03 6.37
CA LEU A 431 10.09 27.15 5.29
C LEU A 431 11.62 26.98 5.21
N ALA A 432 12.41 27.80 5.92
CA ALA A 432 13.87 27.79 5.81
C ALA A 432 14.48 26.41 6.08
N ASP A 433 14.02 25.75 7.14
CA ASP A 433 14.61 24.51 7.64
C ASP A 433 13.74 23.26 7.35
N ALA A 434 12.61 23.45 6.65
CA ALA A 434 11.62 22.40 6.42
C ALA A 434 12.23 21.19 5.68
N TYR A 435 12.95 21.46 4.60
CA TYR A 435 13.57 20.47 3.71
C TYR A 435 15.08 20.32 3.92
N LEU A 436 15.58 20.60 5.13
CA LEU A 436 16.93 20.16 5.51
C LEU A 436 16.97 18.64 5.62
N HIS A 437 18.07 18.03 5.17
CA HIS A 437 18.28 16.60 5.35
C HIS A 437 18.22 16.27 6.85
N PRO A 438 17.54 15.19 7.28
CA PRO A 438 17.37 14.87 8.70
C PRO A 438 18.67 14.83 9.50
N VAL A 439 19.78 14.43 8.87
CA VAL A 439 21.13 14.42 9.46
C VAL A 439 21.65 15.81 9.85
N PHE A 440 21.22 16.87 9.17
CA PHE A 440 21.62 18.25 9.47
C PHE A 440 20.64 18.98 10.37
N LYS A 441 19.49 18.37 10.69
CA LYS A 441 18.59 18.93 11.70
C LYS A 441 19.24 18.69 13.06
N SER A 442 19.68 19.74 13.73
CA SER A 442 20.11 19.64 15.12
C SER A 442 18.96 19.08 15.96
N ASN A 443 19.26 18.30 17.00
CA ASN A 443 18.28 17.79 17.98
C ASN A 443 17.54 18.91 18.78
N GLU A 444 17.49 20.15 18.29
CA GLU A 444 16.80 21.29 18.89
C GLU A 444 15.29 21.35 18.56
N VAL A 445 14.71 20.23 18.10
CA VAL A 445 13.28 20.17 17.70
C VAL A 445 12.33 20.25 18.90
N ASP A 446 12.81 20.18 20.14
CA ASP A 446 11.99 20.39 21.35
C ASP A 446 11.60 21.87 21.62
N LYS A 447 12.01 22.84 20.80
CA LYS A 447 11.73 24.28 21.04
C LYS A 447 10.56 24.89 20.26
N PHE A 448 9.88 24.14 19.39
CA PHE A 448 8.69 24.64 18.67
C PHE A 448 7.39 24.03 19.21
N TYR A 449 7.25 23.97 20.53
CA TYR A 449 5.92 24.16 21.10
C TYR A 449 5.65 25.67 21.07
N VAL A 450 4.60 26.04 20.35
CA VAL A 450 4.03 27.39 20.34
C VAL A 450 4.00 27.86 21.80
N ALA A 451 4.80 28.88 22.11
CA ALA A 451 4.58 29.65 23.32
C ALA A 451 3.13 30.13 23.23
N ASP A 452 2.27 29.64 24.12
CA ASP A 452 0.96 30.23 24.37
C ASP A 452 1.18 31.74 24.50
N ASP A 453 0.77 32.50 23.48
CA ASP A 453 0.65 33.95 23.57
C ASP A 453 -0.54 34.22 24.49
N PRO A 454 -0.34 34.71 25.72
CA PRO A 454 -1.44 34.89 26.67
C PRO A 454 -2.42 36.01 26.28
N GLY A 455 -2.27 36.60 25.07
CA GLY A 455 -3.17 37.62 24.51
C GLY A 455 -3.95 37.22 23.26
N ALA A 456 -3.79 36.01 22.71
CA ALA A 456 -4.50 35.60 21.50
C ALA A 456 -5.94 35.16 21.85
N VAL A 457 -6.90 36.08 21.72
CA VAL A 457 -8.33 35.73 21.75
C VAL A 457 -8.60 34.75 20.62
N GLU A 458 -8.88 33.49 20.96
CA GLU A 458 -9.37 32.49 20.02
C GLU A 458 -10.71 32.96 19.44
N VAL A 459 -10.67 33.64 18.29
CA VAL A 459 -11.87 33.85 17.49
C VAL A 459 -12.21 32.53 16.82
N ILE A 460 -12.96 31.70 17.53
CA ILE A 460 -13.60 30.51 16.97
C ILE A 460 -14.55 31.01 15.87
N VAL A 461 -14.14 30.87 14.61
CA VAL A 461 -15.03 31.10 13.47
C VAL A 461 -15.91 29.86 13.32
N PRO A 462 -17.21 29.90 13.66
CA PRO A 462 -18.07 28.72 13.54
C PRO A 462 -18.28 28.39 12.07
N THR A 463 -17.59 27.38 11.55
CA THR A 463 -17.91 26.79 10.25
C THR A 463 -19.11 25.87 10.42
N LYS A 464 -20.31 26.42 10.23
CA LYS A 464 -21.58 25.69 10.34
C LYS A 464 -21.69 24.67 9.20
N ARG A 465 -21.16 23.45 9.38
CA ARG A 465 -21.48 22.29 8.52
C ARG A 465 -22.93 21.88 8.76
N ARG A 466 -23.87 22.39 7.96
CA ARG A 466 -25.24 21.86 7.91
C ARG A 466 -25.21 20.49 7.22
N SER A 467 -25.11 19.43 8.02
CA SER A 467 -25.54 18.09 7.60
C SER A 467 -27.06 18.09 7.51
N ARG A 468 -27.62 18.19 6.30
CA ARG A 468 -29.05 17.92 6.07
C ARG A 468 -29.22 16.41 5.97
N ARG A 469 -29.66 15.78 7.06
CA ARG A 469 -30.28 14.45 7.03
C ARG A 469 -31.79 14.65 7.21
N ILE A 470 -32.51 14.52 6.10
CA ILE A 470 -33.96 14.27 6.05
C ILE A 470 -34.16 12.91 6.77
N THR A 471 -34.95 12.70 7.83
CA THR A 471 -36.43 12.77 8.00
C THR A 471 -36.76 12.79 9.52
N PRO A 472 -38.02 13.07 9.96
CA PRO A 472 -38.36 13.48 11.34
C PRO A 472 -38.77 12.31 12.24
N VAL A 473 -38.44 12.39 13.52
CA VAL A 473 -39.18 11.73 14.61
C VAL A 473 -39.22 12.70 15.79
N GLN A 474 -40.44 13.10 16.17
CA GLN A 474 -40.72 13.80 17.43
C GLN A 474 -40.65 12.79 18.58
N SER A 475 -40.06 13.19 19.69
CA SER A 475 -40.43 12.68 21.01
C SER A 475 -40.33 13.84 22.00
N GLU A 476 -41.49 14.25 22.50
CA GLU A 476 -41.66 15.07 23.70
C GLU A 476 -40.98 14.38 24.89
N ASP A 477 -40.11 15.07 25.62
CA ASP A 477 -40.35 15.29 27.06
C ASP A 477 -39.37 16.28 27.70
N GLY A 478 -39.87 16.91 28.77
CA GLY A 478 -39.40 18.11 29.45
C GLY A 478 -37.96 18.14 29.99
N GLY A 479 -37.41 19.35 30.06
CA GLY A 479 -36.20 19.65 30.84
C GLY A 479 -35.66 21.05 30.55
N SER A 480 -36.11 22.02 31.33
CA SER A 480 -35.75 23.44 31.31
C SER A 480 -34.25 23.70 31.43
N ASP A 481 -33.70 24.56 30.54
CA ASP A 481 -33.10 25.82 30.99
C ASP A 481 -32.95 26.82 29.84
N ARG A 482 -33.50 28.01 30.08
CA ARG A 482 -33.45 29.19 29.21
C ARG A 482 -32.11 29.89 29.42
N LEU A 483 -31.47 30.32 28.33
CA LEU A 483 -30.69 31.56 28.35
C LEU A 483 -30.86 32.30 27.02
N SER A 484 -31.32 33.53 27.19
CA SER A 484 -31.90 34.47 26.25
C SER A 484 -30.87 35.11 25.32
N VAL A 485 -31.23 35.19 24.04
CA VAL A 485 -30.73 36.19 23.11
C VAL A 485 -31.24 37.56 23.55
N MET A 486 -30.35 38.56 23.62
CA MET A 486 -30.74 39.96 23.73
C MET A 486 -30.00 40.78 22.68
N GLU A 487 -30.79 41.40 21.81
CA GLU A 487 -30.42 42.49 20.90
C GLU A 487 -30.04 43.76 21.68
N SER A 488 -29.11 44.55 21.15
CA SER A 488 -29.13 46.03 21.14
C SER A 488 -27.93 46.51 20.30
N VAL A 489 -28.13 47.12 19.12
CA VAL A 489 -28.47 48.54 18.90
C VAL A 489 -27.29 49.48 19.23
N GLN A 490 -26.53 49.78 18.18
CA GLN A 490 -26.16 51.10 17.65
C GLN A 490 -26.31 52.35 18.56
N GLU A 491 -25.18 53.03 18.82
CA GLU A 491 -24.95 54.49 18.99
C GLU A 491 -23.43 54.64 19.29
N ARG A 492 -22.59 55.45 18.64
CA ARG A 492 -22.69 56.69 17.86
C ARG A 492 -21.80 56.66 16.62
#